data_AF-X1NTK5-F1
#
_entry.id   AF-X1NTK5-F1
#
_cell.length_a   1.000
_cell.length_b   1.000
_cell.length_c   1.000
_cell.angle_alpha   90.00
_cell.angle_beta   90.00
_cell.angle_gamma   90.00
#
_symmetry.space_group_name_H-M   'P 1'
#
loop_
_entity.id
_entity.type
_entity.pdbx_description
1 polymer ?
#
loop_
_entity_poly.entity_id
_entity_poly.type
_entity_poly.pdbx_seq_one_letter_code
_entity_poly.pdbx_strand_id
1 'polypeptide(L)'
;VAWYLEKNLPNPKKKGLRTPKPQVLRLTIIYLLELSATSQDWEILGFSARARRIIDEAKHYMKSQHKKESTLFPFEFYQLWARYNIGIAYYHQQQYRKAVLEFNQIIWQVSEWEEKRQELFKYYKGSFGKQLLFLPAQIFRAEVQLKLQLAYHALETLNAVTSSGRLSKYKRTRALLIKIQAFQLMGRLDKSWASLTIASKYLSVNKIKGRFDCKFPDRNDINGCDFPRLGERFVDLLIDDYLQWLTIAGTEQKRSK
;
A
#
# COMPACT_ATOMS: atom_id res chain seq x y z
N VAL A 1 15.41 1.87 -18.66
CA VAL A 1 15.85 2.18 -17.27
C VAL A 1 15.94 0.93 -16.40
N ALA A 2 14.89 0.09 -16.35
CA ALA A 2 14.87 -1.16 -15.54
C ALA A 2 16.10 -2.07 -15.76
N TRP A 3 16.50 -2.32 -17.00
CA TRP A 3 17.70 -3.12 -17.31
C TRP A 3 19.01 -2.54 -16.76
N TYR A 4 19.18 -1.22 -16.79
CA TYR A 4 20.36 -0.56 -16.22
C TYR A 4 20.40 -0.72 -14.70
N LEU A 5 19.25 -0.61 -14.06
CA LEU A 5 19.13 -0.81 -12.62
C LEU A 5 19.38 -2.27 -12.24
N GLU A 6 18.87 -3.23 -13.02
CA GLU A 6 19.11 -4.65 -12.80
C GLU A 6 20.59 -5.03 -12.91
N LYS A 7 21.32 -4.43 -13.85
CA LYS A 7 22.78 -4.63 -13.96
C LYS A 7 23.57 -4.12 -12.76
N ASN A 8 23.04 -3.12 -12.05
CA ASN A 8 23.66 -2.50 -10.89
C ASN A 8 23.12 -3.06 -9.56
N LEU A 9 22.37 -4.18 -9.60
CA LEU A 9 21.84 -4.83 -8.41
C LEU A 9 23.00 -5.22 -7.47
N PRO A 10 22.95 -4.85 -6.18
CA PRO A 10 23.94 -5.32 -5.22
C PRO A 10 23.93 -6.85 -5.22
N ASN A 11 25.07 -7.47 -5.53
CA ASN A 11 25.17 -8.92 -5.58
C ASN A 11 25.53 -9.47 -4.19
N PRO A 12 24.61 -10.13 -3.47
CA PRO A 12 24.92 -10.72 -2.17
C PRO A 12 25.92 -11.89 -2.28
N LYS A 13 26.04 -12.51 -3.46
CA LYS A 13 26.89 -13.68 -3.75
C LYS A 13 28.20 -13.29 -4.45
N LYS A 14 28.79 -12.12 -4.16
CA LYS A 14 30.12 -11.76 -4.72
C LYS A 14 31.13 -12.88 -4.42
N LYS A 15 31.81 -13.37 -5.47
CA LYS A 15 32.79 -14.48 -5.41
C LYS A 15 33.77 -14.27 -4.25
N GLY A 16 33.87 -15.26 -3.37
CA GLY A 16 34.84 -15.30 -2.26
C GLY A 16 34.28 -15.07 -0.85
N LEU A 17 33.08 -14.49 -0.70
CA LEU A 17 32.41 -14.39 0.60
C LEU A 17 31.48 -15.60 0.79
N ARG A 18 31.78 -16.44 1.79
CA ARG A 18 30.87 -17.54 2.19
C ARG A 18 29.51 -17.02 2.68
N THR A 19 29.44 -15.75 3.11
CA THR A 19 28.26 -15.19 3.76
C THR A 19 28.04 -13.73 3.31
N PRO A 20 26.83 -13.36 2.83
CA PRO A 20 26.53 -11.99 2.47
C PRO A 20 26.53 -11.09 3.72
N LYS A 21 27.16 -9.91 3.63
CA LYS A 21 27.08 -8.91 4.69
C LYS A 21 25.59 -8.50 4.87
N PRO A 22 25.06 -8.42 6.10
CA PRO A 22 23.65 -8.08 6.34
C PRO A 22 23.20 -6.78 5.69
N GLN A 23 24.08 -5.78 5.62
CA GLN A 23 23.83 -4.50 4.96
C GLN A 23 23.63 -4.64 3.45
N VAL A 24 24.45 -5.47 2.78
CA VAL A 24 24.33 -5.73 1.34
C VAL A 24 23.02 -6.45 1.05
N LEU A 25 22.67 -7.43 1.87
CA LEU A 25 21.41 -8.13 1.79
C LEU A 25 20.22 -7.15 1.94
N ARG A 26 20.27 -6.26 2.94
CA ARG A 26 19.25 -5.22 3.16
C ARG A 26 19.06 -4.36 1.93
N LEU A 27 20.16 -3.83 1.42
CA LEU A 27 20.17 -2.95 0.26
C LEU A 27 19.61 -3.68 -0.96
N THR A 28 19.99 -4.94 -1.16
CA THR A 28 19.48 -5.77 -2.26
C THR A 28 17.96 -5.93 -2.18
N ILE A 29 17.43 -6.24 -0.99
CA ILE A 29 15.99 -6.42 -0.78
C ILE A 29 15.24 -5.10 -1.02
N ILE A 30 15.68 -4.00 -0.40
CA ILE A 30 15.04 -2.69 -0.59
C ILE A 30 15.09 -2.30 -2.07
N TYR A 31 16.23 -2.47 -2.72
CA TYR A 31 16.38 -2.14 -4.13
C TYR A 31 15.41 -2.93 -5.02
N LEU A 32 15.26 -4.24 -4.80
CA LEU A 32 14.28 -5.05 -5.52
C LEU A 32 12.84 -4.59 -5.25
N LEU A 33 12.53 -4.19 -4.02
CA LEU A 33 11.19 -3.70 -3.67
C LEU A 33 10.90 -2.35 -4.33
N GLU A 34 11.86 -1.43 -4.36
CA GLU A 34 11.73 -0.14 -5.07
C GLU A 34 11.61 -0.33 -6.58
N LEU A 35 12.39 -1.26 -7.16
CA LEU A 35 12.23 -1.64 -8.56
C LEU A 35 10.83 -2.19 -8.81
N SER A 36 10.35 -3.09 -7.97
CA SER A 36 8.99 -3.62 -8.13
C SER A 36 7.92 -2.54 -8.01
N ALA A 37 8.10 -1.53 -7.15
CA ALA A 37 7.14 -0.43 -6.99
C ALA A 37 7.11 0.52 -8.19
N THR A 38 8.22 0.62 -8.94
CA THR A 38 8.37 1.53 -10.09
C THR A 38 8.21 0.85 -11.44
N SER A 39 8.19 -0.48 -11.49
CA SER A 39 8.06 -1.28 -12.72
C SER A 39 6.60 -1.41 -13.16
N GLN A 40 6.40 -1.95 -14.36
CA GLN A 40 5.07 -2.20 -14.94
C GLN A 40 4.78 -3.70 -15.04
N ASP A 41 3.50 -4.06 -14.94
CA ASP A 41 2.97 -5.40 -15.23
C ASP A 41 3.70 -6.57 -14.54
N TRP A 42 4.34 -7.43 -15.32
CA TRP A 42 4.97 -8.69 -14.88
C TRP A 42 6.31 -8.48 -14.17
N GLU A 43 6.99 -7.37 -14.44
CA GLU A 43 8.26 -7.05 -13.80
C GLU A 43 8.09 -6.88 -12.29
N ILE A 44 6.96 -6.28 -11.86
CA ILE A 44 6.59 -6.12 -10.44
C ILE A 44 6.61 -7.48 -9.74
N LEU A 45 5.99 -8.50 -10.36
CA LEU A 45 5.94 -9.86 -9.83
C LEU A 45 7.33 -10.48 -9.77
N GLY A 46 8.13 -10.33 -10.84
CA GLY A 46 9.48 -10.88 -10.93
C GLY A 46 10.42 -10.31 -9.85
N PHE A 47 10.45 -8.99 -9.68
CA PHE A 47 11.26 -8.33 -8.66
C PHE A 47 10.79 -8.65 -7.24
N SER A 48 9.47 -8.63 -6.98
CA SER A 48 8.91 -8.95 -5.66
C SER A 48 9.13 -10.40 -5.26
N ALA A 49 8.99 -11.34 -6.21
CA ALA A 49 9.27 -12.76 -5.97
C ALA A 49 10.75 -13.03 -5.71
N ARG A 50 11.66 -12.31 -6.40
CA ARG A 50 13.09 -12.35 -6.09
C ARG A 50 13.38 -11.83 -4.69
N ALA A 51 12.80 -10.69 -4.30
CA ALA A 51 12.97 -10.14 -2.95
C ALA A 51 12.54 -11.15 -1.88
N ARG A 52 11.38 -11.80 -2.06
CA ARG A 52 10.89 -12.86 -1.14
C ARG A 52 11.84 -14.04 -1.03
N ARG A 53 12.34 -14.58 -2.15
CA ARG A 53 13.31 -15.68 -2.12
C ARG A 53 14.57 -15.30 -1.34
N ILE A 54 15.10 -14.10 -1.56
CA ILE A 54 16.28 -13.61 -0.84
C ILE A 54 16.00 -13.44 0.66
N ILE A 55 14.80 -12.96 1.03
CA ILE A 55 14.35 -12.89 2.43
C ILE A 55 14.29 -14.29 3.05
N ASP A 56 13.69 -15.25 2.38
CA ASP A 56 13.53 -16.62 2.89
C ASP A 56 14.89 -17.33 3.03
N GLU A 57 15.77 -17.19 2.04
CA GLU A 57 17.17 -17.66 2.11
C GLU A 57 17.91 -17.05 3.30
N ALA A 58 17.76 -15.74 3.51
CA ALA A 58 18.39 -15.04 4.61
C ALA A 58 17.86 -15.46 5.98
N LYS A 59 16.54 -15.65 6.12
CA LYS A 59 15.92 -16.17 7.35
C LYS A 59 16.48 -17.55 7.70
N HIS A 60 16.53 -18.46 6.72
CA HIS A 60 17.08 -19.80 6.92
C HIS A 60 18.55 -19.73 7.37
N TYR A 61 19.34 -18.89 6.70
CA TYR A 61 20.74 -18.69 7.05
C TYR A 61 20.93 -18.13 8.49
N MET A 62 20.16 -17.10 8.88
CA MET A 62 20.24 -16.52 10.23
C MET A 62 19.87 -17.53 11.32
N LYS A 63 18.82 -18.33 11.08
CA LYS A 63 18.44 -19.43 11.98
C LYS A 63 19.56 -20.45 12.16
N SER A 64 20.24 -20.84 11.08
CA SER A 64 21.36 -21.79 11.12
C SER A 64 22.57 -21.30 11.92
N GLN A 65 22.74 -19.97 12.01
CA GLN A 65 23.87 -19.35 12.70
C GLN A 65 23.59 -19.09 14.19
N HIS A 66 22.41 -19.49 14.70
CA HIS A 66 21.92 -19.17 16.06
C HIS A 66 22.00 -17.68 16.42
N LYS A 67 22.10 -16.79 15.41
CA LYS A 67 22.06 -15.36 15.64
C LYS A 67 20.59 -15.02 15.86
N LYS A 68 20.27 -14.53 17.06
CA LYS A 68 18.97 -13.88 17.29
C LYS A 68 18.77 -12.88 16.17
N GLU A 69 17.60 -12.92 15.53
CA GLU A 69 17.18 -11.89 14.58
C GLU A 69 17.46 -10.55 15.23
N SER A 70 18.45 -9.83 14.71
CA SER A 70 18.71 -8.51 15.25
C SER A 70 17.47 -7.69 14.96
N THR A 71 16.94 -7.03 15.97
CA THR A 71 15.85 -6.04 15.87
C THR A 71 16.07 -5.00 14.77
N LEU A 72 17.29 -4.87 14.24
CA LEU A 72 17.65 -4.04 13.09
C LEU A 72 17.14 -4.53 11.72
N PHE A 73 16.71 -5.79 11.56
CA PHE A 73 16.28 -6.32 10.25
C PHE A 73 14.88 -6.94 10.33
N PRO A 74 13.82 -6.17 10.09
CA PRO A 74 12.45 -6.68 10.13
C PRO A 74 12.12 -7.41 8.81
N PHE A 75 12.60 -8.65 8.66
CA PHE A 75 12.37 -9.44 7.44
C PHE A 75 10.89 -9.56 7.11
N GLU A 76 10.07 -9.68 8.14
CA GLU A 76 8.62 -9.76 8.06
C GLU A 76 8.02 -8.52 7.39
N PHE A 77 8.52 -7.32 7.72
CA PHE A 77 8.07 -6.07 7.11
C PHE A 77 8.35 -6.09 5.60
N TYR A 78 9.57 -6.46 5.20
CA TYR A 78 9.93 -6.54 3.78
C TYR A 78 9.15 -7.62 3.04
N GLN A 79 8.82 -8.71 3.73
CA GLN A 79 7.97 -9.77 3.20
C GLN A 79 6.55 -9.27 2.94
N LEU A 80 5.99 -8.47 3.85
CA LEU A 80 4.69 -7.80 3.66
C LEU A 80 4.73 -6.78 2.51
N TRP A 81 5.80 -6.01 2.38
CA TRP A 81 5.97 -5.08 1.26
C TRP A 81 6.04 -5.82 -0.08
N ALA A 82 6.81 -6.90 -0.16
CA ALA A 82 6.85 -7.72 -1.37
C ALA A 82 5.46 -8.26 -1.74
N ARG A 83 4.68 -8.74 -0.76
CA ARG A 83 3.30 -9.18 -0.97
C ARG A 83 2.39 -8.06 -1.43
N TYR A 84 2.56 -6.87 -0.87
CA TYR A 84 1.78 -5.70 -1.27
C TYR A 84 1.99 -5.37 -2.74
N ASN A 85 3.25 -5.34 -3.20
CA ASN A 85 3.57 -5.10 -4.61
C ASN A 85 3.04 -6.21 -5.53
N ILE A 86 3.10 -7.48 -5.10
CA ILE A 86 2.48 -8.61 -5.83
C ILE A 86 0.95 -8.43 -5.92
N GLY A 87 0.30 -8.05 -4.83
CA GLY A 87 -1.14 -7.79 -4.80
C GLY A 87 -1.56 -6.68 -5.76
N ILE A 88 -0.77 -5.59 -5.82
CA ILE A 88 -0.94 -4.51 -6.79
C ILE A 88 -0.76 -5.01 -8.22
N ALA A 89 0.26 -5.81 -8.50
CA ALA A 89 0.48 -6.37 -9.84
C ALA A 89 -0.71 -7.23 -10.29
N TYR A 90 -1.20 -8.11 -9.43
CA TYR A 90 -2.40 -8.90 -9.73
C TYR A 90 -3.65 -8.02 -9.91
N TYR A 91 -3.77 -6.93 -9.16
CA TYR A 91 -4.86 -5.97 -9.33
C TYR A 91 -4.83 -5.33 -10.72
N HIS A 92 -3.67 -4.84 -11.16
CA HIS A 92 -3.51 -4.24 -12.49
C HIS A 92 -3.74 -5.26 -13.63
N GLN A 93 -3.36 -6.52 -13.43
CA GLN A 93 -3.64 -7.62 -14.36
C GLN A 93 -5.08 -8.14 -14.28
N GLN A 94 -5.97 -7.50 -13.52
CA GLN A 94 -7.36 -7.90 -13.33
C GLN A 94 -7.53 -9.31 -12.72
N GLN A 95 -6.46 -9.87 -12.11
CA GLN A 95 -6.49 -11.14 -11.39
C GLN A 95 -6.97 -10.93 -9.95
N TYR A 96 -8.17 -10.39 -9.81
CA TYR A 96 -8.74 -9.90 -8.55
C TYR A 96 -8.75 -10.92 -7.42
N ARG A 97 -9.02 -12.20 -7.72
CA ARG A 97 -8.99 -13.28 -6.72
C ARG A 97 -7.60 -13.45 -6.12
N LYS A 98 -6.53 -13.39 -6.92
CA LYS A 98 -5.15 -13.50 -6.41
C LYS A 98 -4.74 -12.24 -5.65
N ALA A 99 -5.14 -11.06 -6.14
CA ALA A 99 -4.88 -9.79 -5.46
C ALA A 99 -5.46 -9.80 -4.03
N VAL A 100 -6.71 -10.27 -3.87
CA VAL A 100 -7.36 -10.32 -2.55
C VAL A 100 -6.63 -11.24 -1.57
N LEU A 101 -6.07 -12.36 -2.04
CA LEU A 101 -5.32 -13.29 -1.20
C LEU A 101 -4.05 -12.63 -0.64
N GLU A 102 -3.32 -11.89 -1.47
CA GLU A 102 -2.12 -11.18 -1.02
C GLU A 102 -2.45 -10.07 -0.02
N PHE A 103 -3.50 -9.28 -0.27
CA PHE A 103 -3.93 -8.24 0.68
C PHE A 103 -4.47 -8.82 1.99
N ASN A 104 -5.23 -9.93 1.94
CA ASN A 104 -5.72 -10.62 3.14
C ASN A 104 -4.57 -11.14 4.00
N GLN A 105 -3.51 -11.68 3.38
CA GLN A 105 -2.35 -12.15 4.13
C GLN A 105 -1.67 -11.00 4.90
N ILE A 106 -1.56 -9.83 4.29
CA ILE A 106 -0.99 -8.63 4.94
C ILE A 106 -1.85 -8.22 6.13
N ILE A 107 -3.17 -8.12 5.91
CA ILE A 107 -4.11 -7.71 6.96
C ILE A 107 -4.06 -8.69 8.14
N TRP A 108 -4.15 -9.99 7.86
CA TRP A 108 -4.12 -11.03 8.88
C TRP A 108 -2.82 -11.00 9.70
N GLN A 109 -1.67 -10.93 9.03
CA GLN A 109 -0.37 -10.96 9.70
C GLN A 109 -0.15 -9.71 10.57
N VAL A 110 -0.60 -8.54 10.13
CA VAL A 110 -0.51 -7.30 10.94
C VAL A 110 -1.47 -7.35 12.12
N SER A 111 -2.69 -7.86 11.95
CA SER A 111 -3.64 -8.04 13.06
C SER A 111 -3.10 -9.02 14.11
N GLU A 112 -2.47 -10.11 13.68
CA GLU A 112 -1.80 -11.05 14.59
C GLU A 112 -0.68 -10.37 15.41
N TRP A 113 0.06 -9.43 14.80
CA TRP A 113 1.08 -8.66 15.51
C TRP A 113 0.51 -7.66 16.51
N GLU A 114 -0.63 -7.02 16.16
CA GLU A 114 -1.38 -6.13 17.05
C GLU A 114 -1.79 -6.88 18.32
N GLU A 115 -2.32 -8.10 18.18
CA GLU A 115 -2.75 -8.94 19.29
C GLU A 115 -1.57 -9.42 20.15
N LYS A 116 -0.50 -9.90 19.52
CA LYS A 116 0.66 -10.49 20.23
C LYS A 116 1.61 -9.45 20.84
N ARG A 117 1.37 -8.15 20.65
CA ARG A 117 2.22 -7.02 21.14
C ARG A 117 3.72 -7.24 20.91
N GLN A 118 4.10 -7.84 19.79
CA GLN A 118 5.49 -8.23 19.50
C GLN A 118 6.42 -7.01 19.45
N GLU A 119 7.73 -7.18 19.67
CA GLU A 119 8.68 -6.05 19.53
C GLU A 119 8.68 -5.46 18.11
N LEU A 120 8.47 -6.29 17.09
CA LEU A 120 8.20 -5.88 15.71
C LEU A 120 7.00 -4.91 15.64
N PHE A 121 6.01 -5.10 16.49
CA PHE A 121 4.87 -4.19 16.60
C PHE A 121 5.29 -2.81 17.11
N LYS A 122 6.35 -2.64 17.92
CA LYS A 122 6.83 -1.29 18.27
C LYS A 122 7.37 -0.54 17.04
N TYR A 123 8.08 -1.24 16.16
CA TYR A 123 8.55 -0.69 14.89
C TYR A 123 7.37 -0.38 13.94
N TYR A 124 6.34 -1.24 13.93
CA TYR A 124 5.13 -1.06 13.14
C TYR A 124 4.20 0.03 13.68
N LYS A 125 4.15 0.19 15.01
CA LYS A 125 3.31 1.13 15.77
C LYS A 125 3.74 2.58 15.59
N GLY A 126 5.00 2.84 15.23
CA GLY A 126 5.50 4.17 14.82
C GLY A 126 4.92 4.61 13.47
N SER A 127 3.59 4.57 13.32
CA SER A 127 2.75 4.85 12.15
C SER A 127 3.11 4.16 10.82
N PHE A 128 4.34 3.73 10.60
CA PHE A 128 4.92 3.54 9.29
C PHE A 128 4.38 2.31 8.59
N GLY A 129 4.51 1.13 9.19
CA GLY A 129 3.97 -0.09 8.60
C GLY A 129 2.46 -0.05 8.45
N LYS A 130 1.77 0.56 9.43
CA LYS A 130 0.32 0.74 9.37
C LYS A 130 -0.10 1.65 8.21
N GLN A 131 0.56 2.79 8.03
CA GLN A 131 0.25 3.76 6.98
C GLN A 131 0.73 3.32 5.61
N LEU A 132 1.84 2.59 5.51
CA LEU A 132 2.43 2.21 4.23
C LEU A 132 1.84 0.93 3.67
N LEU A 133 1.58 -0.07 4.51
CA LEU A 133 1.21 -1.41 4.07
C LEU A 133 -0.20 -1.80 4.50
N PHE A 134 -0.54 -1.66 5.78
CA PHE A 134 -1.81 -2.16 6.30
C PHE A 134 -3.02 -1.38 5.76
N LEU A 135 -3.05 -0.05 5.93
CA LEU A 135 -4.17 0.77 5.49
C LEU A 135 -4.33 0.75 3.97
N PRO A 136 -3.25 0.86 3.16
CA PRO A 136 -3.38 0.70 1.72
C PRO A 136 -3.85 -0.70 1.32
N ALA A 137 -3.37 -1.78 1.96
CA ALA A 137 -3.87 -3.13 1.68
C ALA A 137 -5.37 -3.28 1.96
N GLN A 138 -5.90 -2.70 3.03
CA GLN A 138 -7.34 -2.69 3.30
C GLN A 138 -8.13 -1.90 2.24
N ILE A 139 -7.62 -0.75 1.81
CA ILE A 139 -8.24 0.07 0.76
C ILE A 139 -8.26 -0.69 -0.57
N PHE A 140 -7.13 -1.29 -0.97
CA PHE A 140 -7.05 -2.09 -2.20
C PHE A 140 -7.92 -3.36 -2.11
N ARG A 141 -8.01 -4.01 -0.94
CA ARG A 141 -8.95 -5.12 -0.73
C ARG A 141 -10.40 -4.67 -0.97
N ALA A 142 -10.80 -3.52 -0.45
CA ALA A 142 -12.15 -2.99 -0.68
C ALA A 142 -12.40 -2.69 -2.16
N GLU A 143 -11.40 -2.14 -2.86
CA GLU A 143 -11.48 -1.89 -4.30
C GLU A 143 -11.61 -3.20 -5.10
N VAL A 144 -10.82 -4.22 -4.77
CA VAL A 144 -10.93 -5.57 -5.35
C VAL A 144 -12.32 -6.17 -5.10
N GLN A 145 -12.87 -6.02 -3.88
CA GLN A 145 -14.21 -6.48 -3.55
C GLN A 145 -15.27 -5.80 -4.43
N LEU A 146 -15.14 -4.50 -4.71
CA LEU A 146 -16.04 -3.82 -5.65
C LEU A 146 -15.94 -4.37 -7.07
N LYS A 147 -14.72 -4.64 -7.57
CA LYS A 147 -14.53 -5.24 -8.89
C LYS A 147 -15.15 -6.64 -8.99
N LEU A 148 -15.29 -7.33 -7.85
CA LEU A 148 -15.98 -8.61 -7.72
C LEU A 148 -17.49 -8.46 -7.39
N GLN A 149 -18.05 -7.25 -7.47
CA GLN A 149 -19.45 -6.94 -7.16
C GLN A 149 -19.87 -7.20 -5.70
N LEU A 150 -18.91 -7.22 -4.77
CA LEU A 150 -19.12 -7.45 -3.33
C LEU A 150 -19.23 -6.13 -2.56
N ALA A 151 -20.19 -5.28 -2.94
CA ALA A 151 -20.31 -3.90 -2.42
C ALA A 151 -20.47 -3.83 -0.89
N TYR A 152 -21.23 -4.75 -0.28
CA TYR A 152 -21.40 -4.79 1.17
C TYR A 152 -20.07 -5.04 1.91
N HIS A 153 -19.29 -6.02 1.45
CA HIS A 153 -17.98 -6.35 2.03
C HIS A 153 -16.94 -5.23 1.83
N ALA A 154 -17.02 -4.51 0.71
CA ALA A 154 -16.19 -3.33 0.49
C ALA A 154 -16.48 -2.24 1.53
N LEU A 155 -17.75 -1.96 1.82
CA LEU A 155 -18.14 -0.99 2.85
C LEU A 155 -17.68 -1.43 4.25
N GLU A 156 -17.85 -2.70 4.60
CA GLU A 156 -17.38 -3.27 5.86
C GLU A 156 -15.87 -3.08 6.04
N THR A 157 -15.09 -3.42 5.00
CA THR A 157 -13.64 -3.24 4.98
C THR A 157 -13.25 -1.76 5.16
N LEU A 158 -13.93 -0.84 4.46
CA LEU A 158 -13.64 0.60 4.57
C LEU A 158 -14.07 1.21 5.91
N ASN A 159 -15.08 0.65 6.57
CA ASN A 159 -15.48 1.08 7.91
C ASN A 159 -14.39 0.70 8.92
N ALA A 160 -13.81 -0.49 8.81
CA ALA A 160 -12.64 -0.89 9.61
C ALA A 160 -11.45 0.05 9.39
N VAL A 161 -11.17 0.44 8.14
CA VAL A 161 -10.13 1.42 7.80
C VAL A 161 -10.36 2.74 8.52
N THR A 162 -11.58 3.29 8.50
CA THR A 162 -11.91 4.57 9.15
C THR A 162 -11.82 4.52 10.67
N SER A 163 -12.09 3.36 11.28
CA SER A 163 -11.99 3.17 12.74
C SER A 163 -10.54 3.00 13.22
N SER A 164 -9.63 2.58 12.34
CA SER A 164 -8.27 2.17 12.70
C SER A 164 -7.27 3.31 12.96
N GLY A 165 -7.66 4.58 12.75
CA GLY A 165 -6.86 5.76 13.13
C GLY A 165 -6.91 6.94 12.14
N ARG A 166 -5.91 7.82 12.25
CA ARG A 166 -5.79 8.99 11.35
C ARG A 166 -5.36 8.54 9.95
N LEU A 167 -6.29 8.61 9.01
CA LEU A 167 -5.99 8.53 7.57
C LEU A 167 -5.47 9.87 7.08
N SER A 168 -4.49 9.83 6.19
CA SER A 168 -4.13 11.01 5.40
C SER A 168 -5.26 11.43 4.47
N LYS A 169 -5.17 12.66 3.94
CA LYS A 169 -6.16 13.18 3.00
C LYS A 169 -6.32 12.26 1.78
N TYR A 170 -5.21 11.81 1.19
CA TYR A 170 -5.21 10.86 0.07
C TYR A 170 -6.02 9.59 0.37
N LYS A 171 -5.65 8.89 1.44
CA LYS A 171 -6.25 7.59 1.80
C LYS A 171 -7.73 7.76 2.12
N ARG A 172 -8.09 8.85 2.80
CA ARG A 172 -9.48 9.19 3.11
C ARG A 172 -10.30 9.47 1.85
N THR A 173 -9.78 10.27 0.93
CA THR A 173 -10.44 10.57 -0.35
C THR A 173 -10.62 9.30 -1.17
N ARG A 174 -9.58 8.46 -1.29
CA ARG A 174 -9.66 7.19 -2.00
C ARG A 174 -10.69 6.26 -1.38
N ALA A 175 -10.70 6.11 -0.06
CA ALA A 175 -11.71 5.34 0.65
C ALA A 175 -13.14 5.88 0.39
N LEU A 176 -13.33 7.19 0.37
CA LEU A 176 -14.63 7.80 0.05
C LEU A 176 -15.08 7.51 -1.38
N LEU A 177 -14.18 7.58 -2.37
CA LEU A 177 -14.53 7.23 -3.76
C LEU A 177 -14.97 5.77 -3.89
N ILE A 178 -14.31 4.85 -3.18
CA ILE A 178 -14.72 3.45 -3.14
C ILE A 178 -16.10 3.33 -2.44
N LYS A 179 -16.36 4.05 -1.33
CA LYS A 179 -17.69 4.06 -0.69
C LYS A 179 -18.80 4.56 -1.63
N ILE A 180 -18.53 5.60 -2.42
CA ILE A 180 -19.48 6.17 -3.40
C ILE A 180 -19.89 5.08 -4.41
N GLN A 181 -18.90 4.42 -5.04
CA GLN A 181 -19.16 3.33 -5.98
C GLN A 181 -19.91 2.16 -5.33
N ALA A 182 -19.54 1.79 -4.11
CA ALA A 182 -20.24 0.75 -3.36
C ALA A 182 -21.72 1.11 -3.13
N PHE A 183 -22.02 2.34 -2.73
CA PHE A 183 -23.40 2.79 -2.54
C PHE A 183 -24.20 2.83 -3.84
N GLN A 184 -23.57 3.21 -4.96
CA GLN A 184 -24.22 3.17 -6.28
C GLN A 184 -24.59 1.75 -6.69
N LEU A 185 -23.67 0.78 -6.55
CA LEU A 185 -23.94 -0.63 -6.83
C LEU A 185 -25.08 -1.20 -5.98
N MET A 186 -25.31 -0.64 -4.79
CA MET A 186 -26.40 -1.02 -3.89
C MET A 186 -27.70 -0.22 -4.10
N GLY A 187 -27.77 0.69 -5.09
CA GLY A 187 -28.92 1.58 -5.30
C GLY A 187 -29.13 2.65 -4.23
N ARG A 188 -28.13 2.92 -3.38
CA ARG A 188 -28.21 3.86 -2.24
C ARG A 188 -27.70 5.25 -2.62
N LEU A 189 -28.39 5.91 -3.56
CA LEU A 189 -27.93 7.16 -4.19
C LEU A 189 -27.74 8.33 -3.20
N ASP A 190 -28.58 8.46 -2.17
CA ASP A 190 -28.43 9.53 -1.18
C ASP A 190 -27.13 9.42 -0.37
N LYS A 191 -26.76 8.19 0.02
CA LYS A 191 -25.50 7.93 0.74
C LYS A 191 -24.28 8.12 -0.16
N SER A 192 -24.41 7.76 -1.43
CA SER A 192 -23.41 8.04 -2.46
C SER A 192 -23.17 9.56 -2.59
N TRP A 193 -24.24 10.35 -2.74
CA TRP A 193 -24.16 11.80 -2.86
C TRP A 193 -23.57 12.48 -1.61
N ALA A 194 -23.97 12.04 -0.42
CA ALA A 194 -23.40 12.54 0.83
C ALA A 194 -21.89 12.28 0.90
N SER A 195 -21.44 11.09 0.49
CA SER A 195 -20.03 10.73 0.45
C SER A 195 -19.25 11.53 -0.60
N LEU A 196 -19.87 11.79 -1.76
CA LEU A 196 -19.31 12.63 -2.82
C LEU A 196 -19.13 14.08 -2.37
N THR A 197 -20.09 14.62 -1.64
CA THR A 197 -20.01 15.97 -1.05
C THR A 197 -18.87 16.09 -0.03
N ILE A 198 -18.59 15.01 0.71
CA ILE A 198 -17.45 14.98 1.63
C ILE A 198 -16.13 14.88 0.84
N ALA A 199 -16.08 14.00 -0.16
CA ALA A 199 -14.89 13.81 -1.01
C ALA A 199 -14.52 15.09 -1.79
N SER A 200 -15.53 15.80 -2.30
CA SER A 200 -15.34 17.05 -3.04
C SER A 200 -14.63 18.09 -2.18
N LYS A 201 -15.00 18.25 -0.90
CA LYS A 201 -14.29 19.17 0.02
C LYS A 201 -12.79 18.88 0.11
N TYR A 202 -12.38 17.61 0.09
CA TYR A 202 -10.95 17.26 0.12
C TYR A 202 -10.25 17.53 -1.22
N LEU A 203 -10.97 17.41 -2.33
CA LEU A 203 -10.45 17.68 -3.68
C LEU A 203 -10.41 19.19 -3.99
N SER A 204 -11.42 19.95 -3.57
CA SER A 204 -11.58 21.39 -3.81
C SER A 204 -10.61 22.26 -3.00
N VAL A 205 -10.12 21.76 -1.86
CA VAL A 205 -9.15 22.50 -1.02
C VAL A 205 -7.80 22.67 -1.73
N ASN A 206 -7.50 21.85 -2.74
CA ASN A 206 -6.40 22.12 -3.66
C ASN A 206 -6.92 22.99 -4.80
N LYS A 207 -6.79 24.32 -4.62
CA LYS A 207 -6.81 25.32 -5.70
C LYS A 207 -5.68 25.02 -6.70
N ILE A 208 -5.80 23.95 -7.49
CA ILE A 208 -5.10 23.81 -8.76
C ILE A 208 -5.85 24.75 -9.72
N LYS A 209 -5.68 26.05 -9.49
CA LYS A 209 -6.24 27.11 -10.33
C LYS A 209 -5.66 26.92 -11.73
N GLY A 210 -6.49 26.48 -12.68
CA GLY A 210 -6.25 26.73 -14.10
C GLY A 210 -6.09 25.54 -15.05
N ARG A 211 -6.25 24.27 -14.64
CA ARG A 211 -6.16 23.16 -15.62
C ARG A 211 -7.28 22.13 -15.63
N PHE A 212 -8.16 22.10 -14.64
CA PHE A 212 -9.11 20.99 -14.53
C PHE A 212 -10.49 21.45 -14.06
N ASP A 213 -11.19 22.21 -14.91
CA ASP A 213 -12.62 22.47 -14.75
C ASP A 213 -13.38 21.14 -14.90
N CYS A 214 -13.62 20.49 -13.77
CA CYS A 214 -14.63 19.43 -13.71
C CYS A 214 -15.86 20.03 -13.10
N LYS A 215 -16.80 20.38 -13.97
CA LYS A 215 -18.19 20.52 -13.55
C LYS A 215 -18.57 19.21 -12.86
N PHE A 216 -18.89 19.30 -11.58
CA PHE A 216 -19.50 18.17 -10.88
C PHE A 216 -20.79 17.80 -11.64
N PRO A 217 -21.07 16.52 -11.87
CA PRO A 217 -22.33 16.12 -12.45
C PRO A 217 -23.46 16.63 -11.57
N ASP A 218 -24.54 17.11 -12.20
CA ASP A 218 -25.74 17.50 -11.46
C ASP A 218 -26.31 16.25 -10.75
N ARG A 219 -27.09 16.44 -9.68
CA ARG A 219 -27.61 15.30 -8.89
C ARG A 219 -28.44 14.33 -9.75
N ASN A 220 -29.01 14.84 -10.85
CA ASN A 220 -29.80 14.06 -11.80
C ASN A 220 -28.96 13.23 -12.78
N ASP A 221 -27.66 13.50 -12.94
CA ASP A 221 -26.76 12.87 -13.92
C ASP A 221 -25.89 11.74 -13.33
N ILE A 222 -26.19 11.30 -12.11
CA ILE A 222 -25.36 10.32 -11.37
C ILE A 222 -25.39 8.92 -12.03
N ASN A 223 -26.47 8.61 -12.78
CA ASN A 223 -26.63 7.32 -13.45
C ASN A 223 -25.80 7.29 -14.74
N GLY A 224 -24.63 6.64 -14.69
CA GLY A 224 -23.79 6.41 -15.88
C GLY A 224 -22.52 7.25 -15.96
N CYS A 225 -22.26 8.11 -14.97
CA CYS A 225 -20.97 8.80 -14.87
C CYS A 225 -19.88 7.82 -14.42
N ASP A 226 -19.06 7.39 -15.37
CA ASP A 226 -17.80 6.74 -15.11
C ASP A 226 -16.88 7.74 -14.39
N PHE A 227 -16.62 7.52 -13.10
CA PHE A 227 -15.60 8.24 -12.31
C PHE A 227 -14.11 7.85 -12.55
N PRO A 228 -13.65 7.04 -13.54
CA PRO A 228 -12.23 6.72 -13.73
C PRO A 228 -11.31 7.94 -13.74
N ARG A 229 -11.79 9.07 -14.29
CA ARG A 229 -11.02 10.33 -14.41
C ARG A 229 -10.68 10.98 -13.06
N LEU A 230 -11.35 10.62 -11.96
CA LEU A 230 -10.97 11.05 -10.62
C LEU A 230 -9.79 10.24 -10.09
N GLY A 231 -9.67 8.96 -10.48
CA GLY A 231 -8.58 8.04 -10.10
C GLY A 231 -7.21 8.46 -10.63
N GLU A 232 -7.17 9.12 -11.78
CA GLU A 232 -5.93 9.60 -12.43
C GLU A 232 -5.38 10.88 -11.80
N ARG A 233 -6.17 11.59 -10.97
CA ARG A 233 -5.83 12.90 -10.37
C ARG A 233 -5.18 12.78 -8.99
N PHE A 234 -4.77 11.56 -8.64
CA PHE A 234 -4.33 11.22 -7.31
C PHE A 234 -2.83 11.43 -7.08
N VAL A 235 -2.07 11.81 -8.11
CA VAL A 235 -0.62 12.05 -7.99
C VAL A 235 -0.33 13.16 -6.98
N ASP A 236 -1.04 14.29 -7.03
CA ASP A 236 -0.82 15.40 -6.09
C ASP A 236 -1.18 15.02 -4.65
N LEU A 237 -2.31 14.32 -4.46
CA LEU A 237 -2.69 13.83 -3.14
C LEU A 237 -1.71 12.76 -2.63
N LEU A 238 -1.14 11.93 -3.51
CA LEU A 238 -0.13 10.92 -3.18
C LEU A 238 1.17 11.59 -2.75
N ILE A 239 1.60 12.64 -3.47
CA ILE A 239 2.76 13.46 -3.11
C ILE A 239 2.50 14.13 -1.76
N ASP A 240 1.34 14.75 -1.55
CA ASP A 240 0.96 15.34 -0.26
C ASP A 240 0.95 14.30 0.87
N ASP A 241 0.46 13.08 0.62
CA ASP A 241 0.52 11.97 1.58
C ASP A 241 1.96 11.61 1.92
N TYR A 242 2.83 11.56 0.92
CA TYR A 242 4.26 11.27 1.09
C TYR A 242 5.00 12.41 1.81
N LEU A 243 4.67 13.68 1.52
CA LEU A 243 5.24 14.85 2.19
C LEU A 243 4.75 14.96 3.65
N GLN A 244 3.46 14.72 3.87
CA GLN A 244 2.89 14.64 5.21
C GLN A 244 3.56 13.50 6.00
N TRP A 245 3.83 12.38 5.34
CA TRP A 245 4.58 11.28 5.91
C TRP A 245 6.03 11.67 6.30
N LEU A 246 6.80 12.28 5.39
CA LEU A 246 8.16 12.76 5.67
C LEU A 246 8.19 13.72 6.87
N THR A 247 7.17 14.56 6.99
CA THR A 247 7.02 15.51 8.09
C THR A 247 6.80 14.78 9.42
N ILE A 248 5.87 13.81 9.45
CA ILE A 248 5.59 13.01 10.66
C ILE A 248 6.84 12.22 11.09
N ALA A 249 7.47 11.51 10.15
CA ALA A 249 8.68 10.73 10.43
C ALA A 249 9.82 11.60 10.97
N GLY A 250 10.02 12.80 10.38
CA GLY A 250 11.02 13.75 10.86
C GLY A 250 10.73 14.30 12.27
N THR A 251 9.46 14.47 12.64
CA THR A 251 9.08 14.93 13.98
C THR A 251 9.22 13.87 15.06
N GLU A 252 8.93 12.59 14.76
CA GLU A 252 9.10 11.50 15.71
C GLU A 252 10.58 11.25 16.04
N GLN A 253 11.46 11.38 15.03
CA GLN A 253 12.90 11.21 15.21
C GLN A 253 13.56 12.32 16.06
N LYS A 254 12.96 13.52 16.07
CA LYS A 254 13.39 14.62 16.95
C LYS A 254 12.94 14.44 18.40
N ARG A 255 11.88 13.66 18.66
CA ARG A 255 11.37 13.40 20.03
C ARG A 255 12.07 12.25 20.73
N SER A 256 12.79 11.41 20.00
CA SER A 256 13.54 10.26 20.54
C SER A 256 15.02 10.56 20.82
N LYS A 257 15.48 11.79 20.54
CA LYS A 257 16.81 12.30 20.91
C LYS A 257 16.65 13.26 22.07
#